data_AF-A0A379M477-F1
#
_entry.id   AF-A0A379M477-F1
#
_cell.length_a   1.000
_cell.length_b   1.000
_cell.length_c   1.000
_cell.angle_alpha   90.00
_cell.angle_beta   90.00
_cell.angle_gamma   90.00
#
_symmetry.space_group_name_H-M   'P 1'
#
loop_
_entity.id
_entity.type
_entity.pdbx_description
1 polymer ?
#
loop_
_entity_poly.entity_id
_entity_poly.type
_entity_poly.pdbx_seq_one_letter_code
_entity_poly.pdbx_strand_id
1 'polypeptide(L)'
;MVGMEPEQGRVIDFATAAKSARTPARGADSTEPRLLRQIYGEILRDERRDQDRSLEDVARTVGMSKQYLSEVERGRKEASSEMLRSVCDALELPMEQLLARGIRRMTAHRTLRATGHAGVELCAA
;
A
#
# COMPACT_ATOMS: atom_id res chain seq x y z
N MET A 1 -5.56 43.16 -15.37
CA MET A 1 -4.82 42.72 -14.17
C MET A 1 -5.62 41.56 -13.58
N VAL A 2 -5.39 40.34 -14.05
CA VAL A 2 -6.15 39.15 -13.58
C VAL A 2 -5.49 38.69 -12.30
N GLY A 3 -6.17 38.87 -11.17
CA GLY A 3 -5.75 38.32 -9.88
C GLY A 3 -5.87 36.80 -9.92
N MET A 4 -4.75 36.11 -9.71
CA MET A 4 -4.76 34.68 -9.42
C MET A 4 -5.12 34.49 -7.96
N GLU A 5 -6.33 34.00 -7.68
CA GLU A 5 -6.71 33.55 -6.35
C GLU A 5 -5.80 32.37 -5.93
N PRO A 6 -5.28 32.35 -4.70
CA PRO A 6 -4.39 31.29 -4.25
C PRO A 6 -5.15 29.97 -4.11
N GLU A 7 -4.67 28.91 -4.76
CA GLU A 7 -5.17 27.55 -4.58
C GLU A 7 -5.09 27.18 -3.10
N GLN A 8 -6.25 27.06 -2.45
CA GLN A 8 -6.37 26.72 -1.04
C GLN A 8 -5.84 25.30 -0.83
N GLY A 9 -4.59 25.20 -0.35
CA GLY A 9 -3.97 23.93 0.00
C GLY A 9 -4.82 23.17 1.01
N ARG A 10 -5.31 21.99 0.63
CA ARG A 10 -6.02 21.08 1.53
C ARG A 10 -5.05 20.60 2.62
N VAL A 11 -5.21 21.11 3.84
CA VAL A 11 -4.46 20.65 5.01
C VAL A 11 -4.90 19.22 5.33
N ILE A 12 -3.98 18.26 5.20
CA ILE A 12 -4.22 16.86 5.58
C ILE A 12 -3.92 16.72 7.08
N ASP A 13 -4.94 16.50 7.90
CA ASP A 13 -4.76 16.15 9.31
C ASP A 13 -4.30 14.68 9.42
N PHE A 14 -2.99 14.51 9.59
CA PHE A 14 -2.36 13.19 9.78
C PHE A 14 -2.80 12.48 11.07
N ALA A 15 -3.23 13.22 12.10
CA ALA A 15 -3.60 12.63 13.39
C ALA A 15 -4.97 11.93 13.32
N THR A 16 -5.91 12.51 12.57
CA THR A 16 -7.26 11.92 12.37
C THR A 16 -7.20 10.68 11.46
N ALA A 17 -6.39 10.71 10.39
CA ALA A 17 -6.20 9.56 9.49
C ALA A 17 -5.53 8.35 10.18
N ALA A 18 -4.54 8.59 11.05
CA ALA A 18 -3.82 7.53 11.76
C ALA A 18 -4.69 6.76 12.76
N LYS A 19 -5.78 7.37 13.25
CA LYS A 19 -6.68 6.75 14.26
C LYS A 19 -7.65 5.74 13.64
N SER A 20 -8.13 6.00 12.41
CA SER A 20 -9.01 5.07 11.65
C SER A 20 -8.29 3.76 11.27
N ALA A 21 -6.98 3.86 11.03
CA ALA A 21 -6.11 2.75 10.62
C ALA A 21 -5.97 1.57 11.62
N ARG A 22 -6.43 1.70 12.87
CA ARG A 22 -6.16 0.72 13.95
C ARG A 22 -7.17 -0.42 14.05
N THR A 23 -8.31 -0.37 13.35
CA THR A 23 -9.30 -1.47 13.35
C THR A 23 -9.97 -1.59 11.98
N PRO A 24 -9.59 -2.53 11.10
CA PRO A 24 -10.44 -2.86 9.96
C PRO A 24 -11.58 -3.73 10.49
N ALA A 25 -12.73 -3.11 10.71
CA ALA A 25 -13.99 -3.82 10.88
C ALA A 25 -14.21 -4.71 9.64
N ARG A 26 -14.51 -5.99 9.88
CA ARG A 26 -14.82 -6.97 8.84
C ARG A 26 -16.04 -6.49 8.06
N GLY A 27 -15.85 -6.15 6.78
CA GLY A 27 -16.93 -6.03 5.80
C GLY A 27 -17.62 -4.67 5.66
N ALA A 28 -16.92 -3.54 5.85
CA ALA A 28 -17.45 -2.24 5.42
C ALA A 28 -16.91 -1.86 4.04
N ASP A 29 -17.85 -1.62 3.13
CA ASP A 29 -17.75 -1.03 1.79
C ASP A 29 -16.42 -0.29 1.52
N SER A 30 -15.67 -0.74 0.50
CA SER A 30 -14.29 -0.32 0.17
C SER A 30 -14.21 1.09 -0.43
N THR A 31 -14.68 2.08 0.33
CA THR A 31 -14.66 3.50 -0.03
C THR A 31 -13.38 4.19 0.45
N GLU A 32 -12.70 3.66 1.47
CA GLU A 32 -11.45 4.23 1.96
C GLU A 32 -10.26 3.91 1.03
N PRO A 33 -9.44 4.92 0.67
CA PRO A 33 -8.20 4.69 -0.09
C PRO A 33 -7.30 3.70 0.63
N ARG A 34 -6.86 2.66 -0.09
CA ARG A 34 -5.92 1.67 0.45
C ARG A 34 -4.61 2.35 0.84
N LEU A 35 -4.10 2.00 2.01
CA LEU A 35 -2.84 2.56 2.53
C LEU A 35 -1.65 1.82 1.92
N LEU A 36 -0.51 2.50 1.76
CA LEU A 36 0.69 1.91 1.12
C LEU A 36 1.14 0.63 1.83
N ARG A 37 1.10 0.60 3.18
CA ARG A 37 1.42 -0.61 3.95
C ARG A 37 0.56 -1.83 3.60
N GLN A 38 -0.69 -1.63 3.18
CA GLN A 38 -1.57 -2.72 2.77
C GLN A 38 -1.18 -3.23 1.38
N ILE A 39 -0.89 -2.30 0.46
CA ILE A 39 -0.51 -2.63 -0.91
C ILE A 39 0.83 -3.37 -0.94
N TYR A 40 1.85 -2.82 -0.29
CA TYR A 40 3.16 -3.47 -0.22
C TYR A 40 3.11 -4.77 0.59
N GLY A 41 2.37 -4.78 1.71
CA GLY A 41 2.20 -6.00 2.51
C GLY A 41 1.62 -7.16 1.71
N GLU A 42 0.62 -6.91 0.86
CA GLU A 42 0.07 -7.95 -0.01
C GLU A 42 1.06 -8.39 -1.10
N ILE A 43 1.79 -7.47 -1.73
CA ILE A 43 2.77 -7.83 -2.76
C ILE A 43 3.86 -8.74 -2.16
N LEU A 44 4.37 -8.41 -0.97
CA LEU A 44 5.36 -9.23 -0.27
C LEU A 44 4.80 -10.61 0.10
N ARG A 45 3.54 -10.65 0.55
CA ARG A 45 2.85 -11.90 0.88
C ARG A 45 2.66 -12.80 -0.34
N ASP A 46 2.29 -12.21 -1.48
CA ASP A 46 2.09 -12.93 -2.73
C ASP A 46 3.44 -13.49 -3.22
N GLU A 47 4.49 -12.65 -3.27
CA GLU A 47 5.85 -13.08 -3.63
C GLU A 47 6.35 -14.23 -2.74
N ARG A 48 6.20 -14.12 -1.42
CA ARG A 48 6.60 -15.19 -0.49
C ARG A 48 5.86 -16.51 -0.77
N ARG A 49 4.56 -16.43 -1.11
CA ARG A 49 3.73 -17.60 -1.39
C ARG A 49 4.04 -18.23 -2.74
N ASP A 50 4.33 -17.41 -3.74
CA ASP A 50 4.74 -17.88 -5.06
C ASP A 50 6.08 -18.65 -5.00
N GLN A 51 6.90 -18.36 -3.99
CA GLN A 51 8.12 -19.10 -3.65
C GLN A 51 7.90 -20.30 -2.70
N ASP A 52 6.66 -20.59 -2.29
CA ASP A 52 6.32 -21.61 -1.28
C ASP A 52 7.06 -21.47 0.07
N ARG A 53 7.50 -20.24 0.41
CA ARG A 53 8.27 -20.00 1.64
C ARG A 53 7.37 -19.69 2.83
N SER A 54 7.73 -20.21 4.00
CA SER A 54 6.98 -19.91 5.21
C SER A 54 7.31 -18.51 5.75
N LEU A 55 6.39 -17.92 6.52
CA LEU A 55 6.65 -16.69 7.27
C LEU A 55 7.85 -16.84 8.22
N GLU A 56 8.02 -18.02 8.81
CA GLU A 56 9.10 -18.30 9.76
C GLU A 56 10.47 -18.22 9.06
N ASP A 57 10.57 -18.78 7.85
CA ASP A 57 11.83 -18.83 7.11
C ASP A 57 12.28 -17.44 6.67
N VAL A 58 11.37 -16.63 6.12
CA VAL A 58 11.69 -15.26 5.72
C VAL A 58 12.01 -14.39 6.94
N ALA A 59 11.21 -14.49 8.01
CA ALA A 59 11.44 -13.71 9.24
C ALA A 59 12.81 -14.02 9.85
N ARG A 60 13.24 -15.28 9.83
CA ARG A 60 14.57 -15.70 10.27
C ARG A 60 15.68 -15.10 9.40
N THR A 61 15.52 -15.08 8.08
CA THR A 61 16.50 -14.48 7.14
C THR A 61 16.71 -12.99 7.43
N VAL A 62 15.66 -12.24 7.77
CA VAL A 62 15.74 -10.79 8.03
C VAL A 62 15.96 -10.43 9.50
N GLY A 63 16.11 -11.42 10.40
CA GLY A 63 16.28 -11.17 11.83
C GLY A 63 15.06 -10.56 12.52
N MET A 64 13.85 -10.83 12.02
CA MET A 64 12.58 -10.33 12.57
C MET A 64 11.78 -11.46 13.21
N SER A 65 10.82 -11.11 14.05
CA SER A 65 9.86 -12.10 14.54
C SER A 65 8.84 -12.46 13.44
N LYS A 66 8.42 -13.73 13.40
CA LYS A 66 7.31 -14.17 12.54
C LYS A 66 6.07 -13.31 12.72
N GLN A 67 5.72 -12.95 13.96
CA GLN A 67 4.58 -12.09 14.25
C GLN A 67 4.72 -10.73 13.56
N TYR A 68 5.89 -10.09 13.66
CA TYR A 68 6.13 -8.79 13.03
C TYR A 68 5.96 -8.85 11.51
N LEU A 69 6.60 -9.82 10.83
CA LEU A 69 6.43 -10.00 9.39
C LEU A 69 4.97 -10.28 9.01
N SER A 70 4.25 -11.04 9.85
CA SER A 70 2.82 -11.28 9.68
C SER A 70 1.96 -10.02 9.77
N GLU A 71 2.30 -9.08 10.65
CA GLU A 71 1.62 -7.79 10.76
C GLU A 71 1.91 -6.91 9.53
N VAL A 72 3.15 -6.94 9.03
CA VAL A 72 3.57 -6.22 7.82
C VAL A 72 2.82 -6.72 6.59
N GLU A 73 2.79 -8.04 6.35
CA GLU A 73 2.08 -8.64 5.20
C GLU A 73 0.57 -8.37 5.18
N ARG A 74 -0.02 -8.07 6.34
CA ARG A 74 -1.45 -7.73 6.46
C ARG A 74 -1.69 -6.23 6.46
N GLY A 75 -0.65 -5.42 6.30
CA GLY A 75 -0.73 -3.96 6.34
C GLY A 75 -1.21 -3.42 7.68
N ARG A 76 -0.88 -4.10 8.80
CA ARG A 76 -1.18 -3.64 10.16
C ARG A 76 -0.04 -2.80 10.76
N LYS A 77 1.16 -2.90 10.20
CA LYS A 77 2.34 -2.12 10.58
C LYS A 77 2.88 -1.32 9.41
N GLU A 78 3.33 -0.11 9.71
CA GLU A 78 4.20 0.65 8.82
C GLU A 78 5.60 0.02 8.89
N ALA A 79 6.09 -0.47 7.76
CA ALA A 79 7.46 -0.94 7.63
C ALA A 79 8.34 0.24 7.24
N SER A 80 9.50 0.38 7.89
CA SER A 80 10.49 1.38 7.45
C SER A 80 11.04 0.99 6.08
N SER A 81 11.63 1.95 5.38
CA SER A 81 12.26 1.70 4.09
C SER A 81 13.38 0.66 4.17
N GLU A 82 14.13 0.64 5.27
CA GLU A 82 15.16 -0.37 5.55
C GLU A 82 14.54 -1.75 5.73
N MET A 83 13.46 -1.86 6.51
CA MET A 83 12.79 -3.14 6.71
C MET A 83 12.14 -3.67 5.43
N LEU A 84 11.53 -2.80 4.62
CA LEU A 84 11.02 -3.18 3.31
C LEU A 84 12.15 -3.71 2.42
N ARG A 85 13.30 -3.03 2.39
CA ARG A 85 14.47 -3.49 1.63
C ARG A 85 14.97 -4.84 2.13
N SER A 86 15.14 -5.03 3.45
CA SER A 86 15.55 -6.33 4.01
C SER A 86 14.63 -7.48 3.60
N VAL A 87 13.31 -7.27 3.63
CA VAL A 87 12.33 -8.30 3.23
C VAL A 87 12.37 -8.54 1.72
N CYS A 88 12.53 -7.48 0.91
CA CYS A 88 12.72 -7.60 -0.54
C CYS A 88 13.97 -8.42 -0.88
N ASP A 89 15.10 -8.10 -0.25
CA ASP A 89 16.36 -8.81 -0.42
C ASP A 89 16.21 -10.28 -0.02
N ALA A 90 15.55 -10.56 1.12
CA ALA A 90 15.31 -11.91 1.57
C ALA A 90 14.40 -12.71 0.64
N LEU A 91 13.51 -12.06 -0.12
CA LEU A 91 12.63 -12.66 -1.13
C LEU A 91 13.23 -12.59 -2.54
N GLU A 92 14.46 -12.13 -2.71
CA GLU A 92 15.07 -11.92 -4.04
C GLU A 92 14.18 -11.06 -4.98
N LEU A 93 13.37 -10.17 -4.39
CA LEU A 93 12.47 -9.27 -5.11
C LEU A 93 13.14 -7.91 -5.23
N PRO A 94 13.49 -7.43 -6.44
CA PRO A 94 14.06 -6.09 -6.59
C PRO A 94 13.08 -5.01 -6.09
N MET A 95 13.59 -4.02 -5.38
CA MET A 95 12.77 -2.94 -4.78
C MET A 95 11.97 -2.18 -5.85
N GLU A 96 12.55 -2.00 -7.04
CA GLU A 96 11.91 -1.37 -8.19
C GLU A 96 10.67 -2.16 -8.63
N GLN A 97 10.72 -3.48 -8.55
CA GLN A 97 9.57 -4.33 -8.86
C GLN A 97 8.47 -4.20 -7.81
N LEU A 98 8.81 -4.13 -6.53
CA LEU A 98 7.83 -3.87 -5.47
C LEU A 98 7.10 -2.54 -5.72
N LEU A 99 7.86 -1.47 -5.99
CA LEU A 99 7.31 -0.14 -6.27
C LEU A 99 6.44 -0.14 -7.55
N ALA A 100 6.92 -0.76 -8.63
CA ALA A 100 6.16 -0.85 -9.88
C ALA A 100 4.86 -1.65 -9.72
N ARG A 101 4.89 -2.78 -8.99
CA ARG A 101 3.68 -3.55 -8.63
C ARG A 101 2.74 -2.70 -7.78
N GLY A 102 3.27 -1.92 -6.84
CA GLY A 102 2.50 -0.98 -6.01
C GLY A 102 1.75 0.05 -6.85
N ILE A 103 2.45 0.75 -7.75
CA ILE A 103 1.85 1.72 -8.68
C ILE A 103 0.73 1.07 -9.50
N ARG A 104 0.97 -0.13 -10.07
CA ARG A 104 -0.06 -0.85 -10.83
C ARG A 104 -1.31 -1.15 -10.00
N ARG A 105 -1.15 -1.63 -8.75
CA ARG A 105 -2.29 -1.90 -7.84
C ARG A 105 -3.04 -0.62 -7.47
N MET A 106 -2.34 0.48 -7.25
CA MET A 106 -2.96 1.79 -6.96
C MET A 106 -3.77 2.31 -8.14
N THR A 107 -3.19 2.28 -9.35
CA THR A 107 -3.86 2.77 -10.56
C THR A 107 -5.07 1.91 -10.92
N ALA A 108 -4.94 0.58 -10.86
CA ALA A 108 -6.05 -0.34 -11.13
C ALA A 108 -7.28 -0.05 -10.23
N HIS A 109 -7.03 0.21 -8.95
CA HIS A 109 -8.08 0.56 -7.99
C HIS A 109 -8.70 1.95 -8.25
N ARG A 110 -7.96 2.89 -8.85
CA ARG A 110 -8.49 4.19 -9.27
C ARG A 110 -9.38 4.06 -10.50
N THR A 111 -8.98 3.28 -11.50
CA THR A 111 -9.80 3.04 -12.71
C THR A 111 -11.16 2.42 -12.37
N LEU A 112 -11.19 1.41 -11.50
CA LEU A 112 -12.44 0.78 -11.06
C LEU A 112 -13.37 1.75 -10.32
N ARG A 113 -12.81 2.72 -9.57
CA ARG A 113 -13.60 3.79 -8.92
C ARG A 113 -14.08 4.84 -9.90
N ALA A 114 -13.26 5.24 -10.87
CA ALA A 114 -13.64 6.21 -11.91
C ALA A 114 -14.78 5.69 -12.79
N THR A 115 -14.80 4.38 -13.09
CA THR A 115 -15.92 3.75 -13.79
C THR A 115 -17.19 3.63 -12.95
N GLY A 116 -17.10 3.70 -11.61
CA GLY A 116 -18.23 3.61 -10.69
C GLY A 116 -18.82 4.96 -10.25
N HIS A 117 -18.08 6.06 -10.37
CA HIS A 117 -18.58 7.44 -10.19
C HIS A 117 -18.65 8.10 -11.58
N ALA A 118 -19.75 7.87 -12.31
CA ALA A 118 -19.94 8.40 -13.64
C ALA A 118 -19.73 9.93 -13.69
N GLY A 119 -18.72 10.36 -14.46
CA GLY A 119 -18.49 11.76 -14.81
C GLY A 119 -17.03 12.14 -14.98
N VAL A 120 -16.28 11.50 -15.90
CA VAL A 120 -15.10 12.15 -16.51
C VAL A 120 -15.05 11.78 -17.98
N GLU A 121 -15.39 12.74 -18.86
CA GLU A 121 -15.05 12.67 -20.28
C GLU A 121 -13.53 12.76 -20.44
N LEU A 122 -12.94 11.78 -21.13
CA LEU A 122 -11.60 11.91 -21.69
C LEU A 122 -11.73 12.33 -23.16
N CYS A 123 -11.52 13.63 -23.42
CA CYS A 123 -11.21 14.10 -24.76
C CYS A 123 -9.75 13.75 -25.07
N ALA A 124 -9.53 12.81 -25.99
CA ALA A 124 -8.24 12.61 -26.64
C ALA A 124 -8.10 13.63 -27.77
N ALA A 125 -6.93 14.27 -27.85
CA ALA A 125 -6.46 15.00 -29.04
C ALA A 125 -5.45 14.14 -29.80
#